data_AF-A0A7X8Z833-F1
#
_entry.id   AF-A0A7X8Z833-F1
#
_cell.length_a   1.000
_cell.length_b   1.000
_cell.length_c   1.000
_cell.angle_alpha   90.00
_cell.angle_beta   90.00
_cell.angle_gamma   90.00
#
_symmetry.space_group_name_H-M   'P 1'
#
loop_
_entity.id
_entity.type
_entity.pdbx_description
1 polymer ?
#
loop_
_entity_poly.entity_id
_entity_poly.type
_entity_poly.pdbx_seq_one_letter_code
_entity_poly.pdbx_strand_id
1 'polypeptide(L)'
;EYVKTKGLSKSTKNTITNVEKFYTELKIIREKGYAIDAEETMIGLQCVSAPIFNNKNKAVAAISISSPTQRLNKEIIAKYTQLVKDAATKISKQLGARIFI
;
A
#
# COMPACT_ATOMS: atom_id res chain seq x y z
N GLU A 1 9.68 15.35 1.65
CA GLU A 1 10.56 15.63 2.81
C GLU A 1 11.15 14.36 3.40
N TYR A 2 10.34 13.36 3.77
CA TYR A 2 10.79 12.07 4.33
C TYR A 2 11.96 11.40 3.58
N VAL A 3 11.87 11.25 2.25
CA VAL A 3 12.93 10.61 1.45
C VAL A 3 14.27 11.35 1.55
N LYS A 4 14.26 12.68 1.72
CA LYS A 4 15.51 13.46 1.86
C LYS A 4 16.20 13.20 3.20
N THR A 5 15.44 12.87 4.24
CA THR A 5 15.99 12.68 5.60
C THR A 5 16.27 11.22 5.94
N LYS A 6 15.54 10.27 5.35
CA LYS A 6 15.68 8.83 5.62
C LYS A 6 16.28 8.02 4.48
N GLY A 7 16.30 8.56 3.26
CA GLY A 7 16.73 7.83 2.06
C GLY A 7 15.79 6.68 1.67
N LEU A 8 16.23 5.87 0.72
CA LEU A 8 15.55 4.65 0.25
C LEU A 8 16.54 3.47 0.31
N SER A 9 16.60 2.81 1.47
CA SER A 9 17.48 1.65 1.67
C SER A 9 17.00 0.46 0.83
N LYS A 10 17.93 -0.20 0.16
CA LYS A 10 17.64 -1.37 -0.67
C LYS A 10 17.57 -2.63 0.19
N SER A 11 16.43 -3.32 0.18
CA SER A 11 16.23 -4.61 0.88
C SER A 11 16.35 -5.80 -0.09
N THR A 12 15.84 -5.64 -1.31
CA THR A 12 15.86 -6.65 -2.36
C THR A 12 16.27 -6.01 -3.70
N LYS A 13 16.37 -6.83 -4.75
CA LYS A 13 16.57 -6.34 -6.12
C LYS A 13 15.38 -5.54 -6.67
N ASN A 14 14.18 -5.71 -6.08
CA ASN A 14 12.95 -5.06 -6.54
C ASN A 14 12.66 -3.75 -5.78
N THR A 15 13.30 -3.50 -4.63
CA THR A 15 13.08 -2.29 -3.84
C THR A 15 13.29 -1.03 -4.69
N ILE A 16 12.31 -0.12 -4.68
CA ILE A 16 12.43 1.18 -5.34
C ILE A 16 13.48 2.02 -4.59
N THR A 17 14.65 2.24 -5.20
CA THR A 17 15.73 3.09 -4.68
C THR A 17 15.82 4.45 -5.38
N ASN A 18 15.13 4.62 -6.51
CA ASN A 18 15.08 5.88 -7.23
C ASN A 18 13.96 6.77 -6.69
N VAL A 19 14.32 8.00 -6.32
CA VAL A 19 13.42 8.96 -5.67
C VAL A 19 12.24 9.36 -6.56
N GLU A 20 12.47 9.59 -7.86
CA GLU A 20 11.43 9.96 -8.80
C GLU A 20 10.43 8.82 -9.02
N LYS A 21 10.94 7.58 -9.15
CA LYS A 21 10.11 6.38 -9.23
C LYS A 21 9.26 6.20 -7.97
N PHE A 22 9.85 6.42 -6.79
CA PHE A 22 9.12 6.33 -5.53
C PHE A 22 7.96 7.33 -5.45
N TYR A 23 8.19 8.60 -5.81
CA TYR A 23 7.11 9.59 -5.82
C TYR A 23 6.06 9.33 -6.92
N THR A 24 6.47 8.76 -8.05
CA THR A 24 5.55 8.32 -9.11
C THR A 24 4.65 7.20 -8.59
N GLU A 25 5.21 6.20 -7.93
CA GLU A 25 4.45 5.10 -7.33
C GLU A 25 3.49 5.62 -6.25
N LEU A 26 3.93 6.54 -5.39
CA LEU A 26 3.04 7.18 -4.42
C LEU A 26 1.87 7.93 -5.05
N LYS A 27 2.05 8.54 -6.24
CA LYS A 27 0.95 9.18 -6.97
C LYS A 27 -0.05 8.14 -7.44
N ILE A 28 0.43 7.03 -8.01
CA ILE A 28 -0.41 5.91 -8.46
C ILE A 28 -1.18 5.30 -7.28
N ILE A 29 -0.53 5.08 -6.14
CA ILE A 29 -1.15 4.57 -4.91
C ILE A 29 -2.29 5.49 -4.44
N ARG A 30 -2.09 6.81 -4.49
CA ARG A 30 -3.13 7.80 -4.13
C ARG A 30 -4.33 7.75 -5.07
N GLU A 31 -4.11 7.56 -6.36
CA GLU A 31 -5.18 7.47 -7.37
C GLU A 31 -5.94 6.14 -7.26
N LYS A 32 -5.25 5.03 -6.99
CA LYS A 32 -5.86 3.68 -6.91
C LYS A 32 -6.50 3.38 -5.55
N GLY A 33 -5.98 3.99 -4.48
CA GLY A 33 -6.38 3.72 -3.10
C GLY A 33 -5.81 2.43 -2.51
N TYR A 34 -4.77 1.85 -3.12
CA TYR A 34 -4.06 0.68 -2.60
C TYR A 34 -2.61 0.65 -3.10
N ALA A 35 -1.75 -0.11 -2.41
CA ALA A 35 -0.37 -0.38 -2.80
C ALA A 35 -0.11 -1.89 -2.89
N ILE A 36 0.86 -2.27 -3.73
CA ILE A 36 1.36 -3.65 -3.83
C ILE A 36 2.85 -3.63 -3.55
N ASP A 37 3.28 -4.38 -2.54
CA ASP A 37 4.70 -4.73 -2.35
C ASP A 37 5.01 -5.93 -3.25
N ALA A 38 5.79 -5.70 -4.31
CA ALA A 38 6.18 -6.71 -5.29
C ALA A 38 7.56 -7.32 -4.99
N GLU A 39 7.67 -7.99 -3.83
CA GLU A 39 8.93 -8.52 -3.30
C GLU A 39 9.99 -7.43 -3.03
N GLU A 40 9.55 -6.22 -2.73
CA GLU A 40 10.41 -5.08 -2.39
C GLU A 40 10.98 -5.20 -0.98
N THR A 41 10.21 -5.78 -0.06
CA THR A 41 10.64 -6.03 1.33
C THR A 41 11.43 -7.33 1.45
N MET A 42 10.96 -8.41 0.82
CA MET A 42 11.55 -9.75 0.89
C MET A 42 11.21 -10.55 -0.37
N ILE A 43 12.19 -11.28 -0.90
CA ILE A 43 11.99 -12.19 -2.03
C ILE A 43 11.03 -13.32 -1.64
N GLY A 44 10.08 -13.64 -2.52
CA GLY A 44 9.04 -14.63 -2.29
C GLY A 44 7.84 -14.12 -1.49
N LEU A 45 7.81 -12.85 -1.08
CA LEU A 45 6.70 -12.21 -0.38
C LEU A 45 6.06 -11.13 -1.24
N GLN A 46 4.73 -11.16 -1.35
CA GLN A 46 3.96 -10.06 -1.90
C GLN A 46 2.88 -9.62 -0.92
N CYS A 47 2.65 -8.31 -0.85
CA CYS A 47 1.64 -7.73 0.01
C CYS A 47 0.71 -6.81 -0.77
N VAL A 48 -0.56 -6.75 -0.37
CA VAL A 48 -1.54 -5.76 -0.86
C VAL A 48 -2.03 -4.97 0.32
N SER A 49 -2.07 -3.65 0.24
CA SER A 49 -2.45 -2.79 1.35
C SER A 49 -3.33 -1.61 0.94
N ALA A 50 -4.13 -1.10 1.88
CA ALA A 50 -4.95 0.10 1.70
C ALA A 50 -4.82 1.05 2.90
N PRO A 51 -4.80 2.38 2.67
CA PRO A 51 -4.67 3.37 3.72
C PRO A 51 -5.98 3.58 4.50
N ILE A 52 -5.85 3.81 5.81
CA ILE A 52 -6.95 4.16 6.72
C ILE A 52 -6.87 5.65 7.04
N PHE A 53 -7.99 6.35 6.89
CA PHE A 53 -8.09 7.79 7.09
C PHE A 53 -8.86 8.15 8.36
N ASN A 54 -8.49 9.27 8.96
CA ASN A 54 -9.26 9.87 10.05
C ASN A 54 -10.26 10.94 9.55
N ASN A 55 -10.98 11.56 10.48
CA ASN A 55 -11.90 12.68 10.23
C ASN A 55 -11.30 13.94 9.56
N LYS A 56 -9.97 14.07 9.51
CA LYS A 56 -9.26 15.14 8.79
C LYS A 56 -8.77 14.68 7.41
N ASN A 57 -9.24 13.54 6.92
CA ASN A 57 -8.78 12.87 5.69
C ASN A 57 -7.25 12.67 5.64
N LYS A 58 -6.62 12.51 6.81
CA LYS A 58 -5.20 12.15 6.89
C LYS A 58 -5.08 10.64 6.99
N ALA A 59 -4.18 10.06 6.18
CA ALA A 59 -3.80 8.66 6.32
C ALA A 59 -3.08 8.49 7.67
N VAL A 60 -3.69 7.74 8.59
CA VAL A 60 -3.19 7.53 9.97
C VAL A 60 -2.75 6.10 10.23
N ALA A 61 -3.20 5.16 9.40
CA ALA A 61 -2.81 3.75 9.45
C ALA A 61 -2.96 3.14 8.06
N ALA A 62 -2.62 1.86 7.93
CA ALA A 62 -2.92 1.05 6.76
C ALA A 62 -3.22 -0.39 7.22
N ILE A 63 -3.97 -1.12 6.40
CA ILE A 63 -4.20 -2.56 6.58
C ILE A 63 -3.65 -3.31 5.38
N SER A 64 -3.03 -4.47 5.60
CA SER A 64 -2.41 -5.27 4.55
C SER A 64 -2.71 -6.76 4.67
N ILE A 65 -2.65 -7.44 3.53
CA ILE A 65 -2.59 -8.90 3.44
C ILE A 65 -1.22 -9.26 2.84
N SER A 66 -0.51 -10.16 3.51
CA SER A 66 0.82 -10.65 3.11
C SER A 66 0.71 -12.13 2.73
N SER A 67 1.29 -12.52 1.59
CA SER A 67 1.24 -13.90 1.12
C SER A 67 2.51 -14.30 0.36
N PRO A 68 2.94 -15.58 0.45
CA PRO A 68 3.95 -16.12 -0.45
C PRO A 68 3.53 -15.94 -1.91
N THR A 69 4.46 -15.53 -2.77
CA THR A 69 4.21 -15.29 -4.21
C THR A 69 3.67 -16.52 -4.92
N GLN A 70 4.10 -17.72 -4.50
CA GLN A 70 3.64 -19.00 -5.05
C GLN A 70 2.13 -19.25 -4.87
N ARG A 71 1.47 -18.53 -3.93
CA ARG A 71 0.03 -18.64 -3.67
C ARG A 71 -0.79 -17.54 -4.34
N LEU A 72 -0.14 -16.65 -5.10
CA LEU A 72 -0.78 -15.49 -5.69
C LEU A 72 -0.91 -15.66 -7.21
N ASN A 73 -2.07 -15.25 -7.71
CA ASN A 73 -2.33 -15.02 -9.12
C ASN A 73 -3.09 -13.69 -9.27
N LYS A 74 -3.38 -13.26 -10.49
CA LYS A 74 -4.07 -11.98 -10.74
C LYS A 74 -5.45 -11.90 -10.07
N GLU A 75 -6.20 -13.00 -10.04
CA GLU A 75 -7.53 -13.06 -9.43
C GLU A 75 -7.46 -12.93 -7.91
N ILE A 76 -6.51 -13.62 -7.27
CA ILE A 76 -6.28 -13.54 -5.83
C ILE A 76 -5.82 -12.15 -5.43
N ILE A 77 -4.91 -11.54 -6.20
CA ILE A 77 -4.48 -10.15 -5.96
C ILE A 77 -5.67 -9.21 -6.06
N ALA A 78 -6.51 -9.31 -7.10
CA ALA A 78 -7.70 -8.48 -7.24
C ALA A 78 -8.68 -8.66 -6.06
N LYS A 79 -8.90 -9.91 -5.62
CA LYS A 79 -9.71 -10.22 -4.44
C LYS A 79 -9.13 -9.60 -3.17
N TYR A 80 -7.82 -9.73 -2.95
CA TYR A 80 -7.15 -9.17 -1.77
C TYR A 80 -7.21 -7.65 -1.79
N THR A 81 -7.01 -7.01 -2.95
CA THR A 81 -7.18 -5.57 -3.13
C THR A 81 -8.58 -5.12 -2.69
N GLN A 82 -9.63 -5.80 -3.13
CA GLN A 82 -10.99 -5.44 -2.72
C GLN A 82 -11.19 -5.59 -1.21
N LEU A 83 -10.72 -6.71 -0.63
CA LEU A 83 -10.84 -6.96 0.80
C LEU A 83 -10.13 -5.90 1.65
N VAL A 84 -8.90 -5.52 1.30
CA VAL A 84 -8.17 -4.50 2.06
C VAL A 84 -8.79 -3.11 1.89
N LYS A 85 -9.28 -2.77 0.69
CA LYS A 85 -10.01 -1.52 0.46
C LYS A 85 -11.28 -1.47 1.32
N ASP A 86 -12.11 -2.51 1.28
CA ASP A 86 -13.35 -2.57 2.04
C ASP A 86 -13.10 -2.47 3.55
N ALA A 87 -12.08 -3.18 4.05
CA ALA A 87 -11.70 -3.12 5.45
C ALA A 87 -11.19 -1.73 5.84
N ALA A 88 -10.30 -1.14 5.03
CA ALA A 88 -9.78 0.20 5.25
C ALA A 88 -10.91 1.25 5.24
N THR A 89 -11.87 1.15 4.32
CA THR A 89 -13.04 2.04 4.25
C THR A 89 -13.92 1.91 5.50
N LYS A 90 -14.20 0.68 5.97
CA LYS A 90 -14.98 0.45 7.20
C LYS A 90 -14.31 1.07 8.43
N ILE A 91 -13.01 0.85 8.59
CA ILE A 91 -12.24 1.42 9.70
C ILE A 91 -12.21 2.96 9.57
N SER A 92 -11.97 3.49 8.37
CA SER A 92 -11.95 4.95 8.13
C SER A 92 -13.28 5.61 8.48
N LYS A 93 -14.42 4.95 8.16
CA LYS A 93 -15.75 5.42 8.56
C LYS A 93 -15.91 5.48 10.08
N GLN A 94 -15.44 4.48 10.80
CA GLN A 94 -15.46 4.47 12.27
C GLN A 94 -14.57 5.56 12.87
N LEU A 95 -13.47 5.93 12.19
CA LEU A 95 -12.60 7.06 12.55
C LEU A 95 -13.10 8.43 12.06
N GLY A 96 -14.29 8.49 11.47
CA GLY A 96 -14.97 9.72 11.05
C GLY A 96 -14.53 10.30 9.71
N ALA A 97 -13.82 9.55 8.87
CA ALA A 97 -13.45 9.99 7.52
C ALA A 97 -14.69 10.22 6.65
N ARG A 98 -14.66 11.30 5.84
CA ARG A 98 -15.80 11.75 5.02
C ARG A 98 -15.60 11.53 3.51
N ILE A 99 -14.38 11.24 3.07
CA ILE A 99 -14.02 11.01 1.66
C ILE A 99 -13.61 9.55 1.49
N PHE A 100 -14.11 8.90 0.43
CA PHE A 100 -13.86 7.50 0.12
C PHE A 100 -13.07 7.40 -1.20
N ILE A 101 -12.07 6.51 -1.24
CA ILE A 101 -11.24 6.15 -2.42
C ILE A 101 -11.67 4.77 -2.92
#